data_AF-A0A5N8US24-F1
#
_entry.id   AF-A0A5N8US24-F1
#
_cell.length_a   1.000
_cell.length_b   1.000
_cell.length_c   1.000
_cell.angle_alpha   90.00
_cell.angle_beta   90.00
_cell.angle_gamma   90.00
#
_symmetry.space_group_name_H-M   'P 1'
#
loop_
_entity.id
_entity.type
_entity.pdbx_description
1 polymer ?
#
loop_
_entity_poly.entity_id
_entity_poly.type
_entity_poly.pdbx_seq_one_letter_code
_entity_poly.pdbx_strand_id
1 'polypeptide(L)'
;MKGINLKNRLNKKAQGFTLIELMIVVAIIGILAAIALPAYKDYIVSAGGGASMKAVSSLTSTAAACVTSDIACASVGTNMTAMGLTGTVATGVDSNIIFTGDKCIVEATILADGSVSYGATGVDSTDDALCTEGAGL
;
A
#
# COMPACT_ATOMS: atom_id res chain seq x y z
N MET A 1 -16.59 -21.20 -74.42
CA MET A 1 -16.94 -20.31 -73.29
C MET A 1 -15.66 -19.58 -72.88
N LYS A 2 -15.66 -18.25 -72.99
CA LYS A 2 -14.47 -17.39 -72.90
C LYS A 2 -14.26 -17.01 -71.42
N GLY A 3 -13.07 -17.30 -70.90
CA GLY A 3 -12.76 -17.19 -69.46
C GLY A 3 -12.81 -15.75 -68.94
N ILE A 4 -13.45 -15.57 -67.78
CA ILE A 4 -13.45 -14.32 -67.03
C ILE A 4 -12.14 -14.27 -66.22
N ASN A 5 -11.19 -13.45 -66.66
CA ASN A 5 -9.96 -13.13 -65.93
C ASN A 5 -10.28 -12.11 -64.82
N LEU A 6 -10.51 -12.56 -63.59
CA LEU A 6 -10.64 -11.69 -62.42
C LEU A 6 -9.26 -11.30 -61.84
N LYS A 7 -8.37 -10.81 -62.71
CA LYS A 7 -7.12 -10.16 -62.30
C LYS A 7 -7.38 -8.69 -62.05
N ASN A 8 -7.96 -8.33 -60.90
CA ASN A 8 -7.81 -6.97 -60.39
C ASN A 8 -7.92 -6.88 -58.87
N ARG A 9 -6.75 -6.89 -58.25
CA ARG A 9 -6.30 -5.89 -57.25
C ARG A 9 -7.23 -5.60 -56.09
N LEU A 10 -7.14 -6.45 -55.06
CA LEU A 10 -7.28 -6.00 -53.67
C LEU A 10 -6.04 -6.43 -52.87
N ASN A 11 -4.86 -6.10 -53.38
CA ASN A 11 -3.67 -6.08 -52.53
C ASN A 11 -3.61 -4.69 -51.90
N LYS A 12 -4.44 -4.46 -50.86
CA LYS A 12 -4.17 -3.36 -49.93
C LYS A 12 -2.75 -3.61 -49.45
N LYS A 13 -1.78 -2.78 -49.85
CA LYS A 13 -0.43 -2.82 -49.27
C LYS A 13 -0.62 -2.81 -47.76
N ALA A 14 -0.36 -3.92 -47.10
CA ALA A 14 -0.27 -3.95 -45.65
C ALA A 14 0.89 -3.04 -45.30
N GLN A 15 0.59 -1.80 -44.91
CA GLN A 15 1.57 -0.89 -44.33
C GLN A 15 1.82 -1.43 -42.92
N GLY A 16 2.80 -2.31 -42.81
CA GLY A 16 3.31 -2.76 -41.52
C GLY A 16 4.03 -1.61 -40.80
N PHE A 17 4.04 -1.70 -39.48
CA PHE A 17 4.85 -0.82 -38.62
C PHE A 17 6.32 -0.97 -39.00
N THR A 18 7.04 0.15 -39.12
CA THR A 18 8.48 0.11 -39.42
C THR A 18 9.26 -0.25 -38.15
N LEU A 19 10.40 -0.92 -38.33
CA LEU A 19 11.29 -1.25 -37.21
C LEU A 19 11.80 0.02 -36.51
N ILE A 20 12.00 1.10 -37.27
CA ILE A 20 12.43 2.39 -36.74
C ILE A 20 11.34 3.06 -35.89
N GLU A 21 10.07 2.98 -36.29
CA GLU A 21 8.96 3.48 -35.46
C GLU A 21 8.89 2.72 -34.14
N LEU A 22 9.06 1.40 -34.17
CA LEU A 22 9.05 0.59 -32.94
C LEU A 22 10.23 0.95 -32.03
N MET A 23 11.42 1.15 -32.58
CA MET A 23 12.60 1.54 -31.80
C MET A 23 12.42 2.90 -31.10
N ILE A 24 11.81 3.87 -31.77
CA ILE A 24 11.53 5.19 -31.17
C ILE A 24 10.52 5.06 -30.03
N VAL A 25 9.46 4.26 -30.21
CA VAL A 25 8.46 4.03 -29.16
C VAL A 25 9.09 3.41 -27.92
N VAL A 26 9.94 2.38 -28.09
CA VAL A 26 10.64 1.74 -26.97
C VAL A 26 11.58 2.72 -26.27
N ALA A 27 12.29 3.57 -27.01
CA ALA A 27 13.16 4.59 -26.44
C ALA A 27 12.38 5.59 -25.55
N ILE A 28 11.22 6.06 -26.01
CA ILE A 28 10.38 6.99 -25.24
C ILE A 28 9.83 6.31 -23.98
N ILE A 29 9.30 5.08 -24.10
CA ILE A 29 8.79 4.32 -22.95
C ILE A 29 9.91 4.07 -21.93
N GLY A 30 11.13 3.79 -22.39
CA GLY A 30 12.30 3.60 -21.52
C GLY A 30 12.59 4.83 -20.65
N ILE A 31 12.55 6.03 -21.24
CA ILE A 31 12.77 7.29 -20.50
C ILE A 31 11.66 7.52 -19.47
N LEU A 32 10.39 7.33 -19.87
CA LEU A 32 9.25 7.51 -18.97
C LEU A 32 9.28 6.51 -17.81
N ALA A 33 9.59 5.24 -18.08
CA ALA A 33 9.64 4.19 -17.06
C ALA A 33 10.73 4.44 -16.02
N ALA A 34 11.89 5.00 -16.43
CA ALA A 34 12.99 5.30 -15.51
C ALA A 34 12.60 6.30 -14.41
N ILE A 35 11.68 7.24 -14.71
CA ILE A 35 11.19 8.24 -13.75
C ILE A 35 9.92 7.75 -13.05
N ALA A 36 9.01 7.12 -13.78
CA ALA A 36 7.71 6.73 -13.25
C ALA A 36 7.77 5.55 -12.28
N LEU A 37 8.65 4.57 -12.51
CA LEU A 37 8.75 3.38 -11.65
C LEU A 37 9.18 3.70 -10.20
N PRO A 38 10.25 4.48 -9.93
CA PRO A 38 10.59 4.82 -8.55
C PRO A 38 9.49 5.63 -7.88
N ALA A 39 8.94 6.65 -8.55
CA ALA A 39 7.85 7.46 -7.98
C ALA A 39 6.60 6.64 -7.66
N TYR A 40 6.24 5.67 -8.51
CA TYR A 40 5.12 4.78 -8.24
C TYR A 40 5.38 3.85 -7.05
N LYS A 41 6.61 3.37 -6.88
CA LYS A 41 6.97 2.56 -5.71
C LYS A 41 6.82 3.36 -4.42
N ASP A 42 7.34 4.59 -4.40
CA ASP A 42 7.25 5.47 -3.23
C ASP A 42 5.77 5.74 -2.89
N TYR A 43 4.94 6.01 -3.90
CA TYR A 43 3.50 6.20 -3.70
C TYR A 43 2.81 4.99 -3.07
N ILE A 44 3.12 3.77 -3.51
CA ILE A 44 2.52 2.56 -2.93
C ILE A 44 2.97 2.35 -1.48
N VAL A 45 4.22 2.67 -1.15
CA VAL A 45 4.72 2.61 0.23
C VAL A 45 3.98 3.61 1.11
N SER A 46 3.92 4.89 0.71
CA SER A 46 3.22 5.92 1.49
C SER A 46 1.71 5.64 1.61
N ALA A 47 1.07 5.15 0.55
CA ALA A 47 -0.33 4.71 0.60
C ALA A 47 -0.54 3.54 1.57
N GLY A 48 0.43 2.61 1.62
CA GLY A 48 0.47 1.51 2.60
C GLY A 48 0.56 2.02 4.04
N GLY A 49 1.36 3.06 4.29
CA GLY A 49 1.44 3.73 5.60
C GLY A 49 0.09 4.27 6.05
N GLY A 50 -0.61 5.01 5.18
CA GLY A 50 -1.93 5.59 5.50
C GLY A 50 -3.02 4.54 5.71
N ALA A 51 -3.02 3.46 4.90
CA ALA A 51 -3.94 2.34 5.09
C ALA A 51 -3.71 1.62 6.43
N SER A 52 -2.45 1.41 6.79
CA SER A 52 -2.03 0.78 8.04
C SER A 52 -2.42 1.64 9.24
N MET A 53 -2.21 2.96 9.16
CA MET A 53 -2.63 3.90 10.20
C MET A 53 -4.14 3.88 10.42
N LYS A 54 -4.94 3.79 9.34
CA LYS A 54 -6.40 3.68 9.45
C LYS A 54 -6.82 2.41 10.20
N ALA A 55 -6.15 1.28 9.96
CA ALA A 55 -6.44 0.03 10.67
C ALA A 55 -6.17 0.17 12.17
N VAL A 56 -5.00 0.71 12.54
CA VAL A 56 -4.57 0.85 13.95
C VAL A 56 -5.42 1.88 14.70
N SER A 57 -5.59 3.08 14.13
CA SER A 57 -6.33 4.19 14.75
C SER A 57 -7.79 3.85 15.05
N SER A 58 -8.40 2.94 14.27
CA SER A 58 -9.80 2.54 14.43
C SER A 58 -10.12 1.85 15.76
N LEU A 59 -9.13 1.20 16.39
CA LEU A 59 -9.28 0.53 17.70
C LEU A 59 -8.61 1.31 18.82
N THR A 60 -7.78 2.32 18.51
CA THR A 60 -6.90 2.92 19.51
C THR A 60 -7.67 3.64 20.63
N SER A 61 -8.79 4.30 20.31
CA SER A 61 -9.62 4.99 21.32
C SER A 61 -10.27 4.01 22.29
N THR A 62 -10.83 2.91 21.79
CA THR A 62 -11.41 1.84 22.61
C THR A 62 -10.32 1.13 23.42
N ALA A 63 -9.13 0.95 22.84
CA ALA A 63 -7.99 0.39 23.54
C ALA A 63 -7.50 1.29 24.68
N ALA A 64 -7.44 2.61 24.50
CA ALA A 64 -7.11 3.54 25.57
C ALA A 64 -8.14 3.52 26.73
N ALA A 65 -9.44 3.37 26.40
CA ALA A 65 -10.49 3.19 27.40
C ALA A 65 -10.36 1.84 28.14
N CYS A 66 -9.97 0.78 27.44
CA CYS A 66 -9.62 -0.49 28.06
C CYS A 66 -8.45 -0.35 29.03
N VAL A 67 -7.32 0.21 28.58
CA VAL A 67 -6.09 0.30 29.38
C VAL A 67 -6.31 1.06 30.68
N THR A 68 -7.08 2.17 30.64
CA THR A 68 -7.29 3.04 31.81
C THR A 68 -8.44 2.60 32.71
N SER A 69 -9.50 2.02 32.15
CA SER A 69 -10.80 1.88 32.84
C SER A 69 -11.43 0.50 32.72
N ASP A 70 -10.75 -0.49 32.14
CA ASP A 70 -11.25 -1.85 31.88
C ASP A 70 -12.52 -1.90 31.02
N ILE A 71 -12.68 -0.91 30.14
CA ILE A 71 -13.84 -0.84 29.25
C ILE A 71 -13.54 -1.63 27.97
N ALA A 72 -14.33 -2.69 27.73
CA ALA A 72 -14.36 -3.45 26.48
C ALA A 72 -13.04 -4.14 26.07
N CYS A 73 -12.14 -4.44 27.01
CA CYS A 73 -10.84 -5.06 26.75
C CYS A 73 -10.92 -6.37 25.96
N ALA A 74 -11.85 -7.25 26.32
CA ALA A 74 -12.07 -8.50 25.57
C ALA A 74 -12.48 -8.25 24.11
N SER A 75 -13.32 -7.23 23.89
CA SER A 75 -13.75 -6.84 22.54
C SER A 75 -12.62 -6.23 21.73
N VAL A 76 -11.70 -5.48 22.34
CA VAL A 76 -10.51 -4.97 21.63
C VAL A 76 -9.68 -6.14 21.09
N GLY A 77 -9.39 -7.15 21.91
CA GLY A 77 -8.62 -8.31 21.47
C GLY A 77 -9.28 -9.12 20.35
N THR A 78 -10.62 -9.30 20.40
CA THR A 78 -11.33 -10.00 19.31
C THR A 78 -11.34 -9.20 18.01
N ASN A 79 -11.53 -7.88 18.08
CA ASN A 79 -11.51 -7.02 16.90
C ASN A 79 -10.10 -6.89 16.30
N MET A 80 -9.05 -6.85 17.13
CA MET A 80 -7.65 -6.89 16.66
C MET A 80 -7.42 -8.14 15.81
N THR A 81 -7.81 -9.31 16.33
CA THR A 81 -7.67 -10.59 15.61
C THR A 81 -8.46 -10.59 14.31
N ALA A 82 -9.71 -10.09 14.32
CA ALA A 82 -10.57 -10.05 13.13
C ALA A 82 -10.03 -9.12 12.03
N MET A 83 -9.30 -8.07 12.41
CA MET A 83 -8.70 -7.11 11.49
C MET A 83 -7.24 -7.43 11.16
N GLY A 84 -6.70 -8.55 11.65
CA GLY A 84 -5.31 -8.95 11.42
C GLY A 84 -4.26 -8.10 12.16
N LEU A 85 -4.67 -7.38 13.22
CA LEU A 85 -3.75 -6.66 14.09
C LEU A 85 -3.17 -7.61 15.15
N THR A 86 -1.96 -7.30 15.58
CA THR A 86 -1.22 -8.00 16.63
C THR A 86 -0.90 -7.04 17.77
N GLY A 87 -0.31 -7.55 18.84
CA GLY A 87 -0.04 -6.78 20.06
C GLY A 87 -0.90 -7.24 21.23
N THR A 88 -0.77 -6.54 22.35
CA THR A 88 -1.50 -6.86 23.58
C THR A 88 -2.17 -5.59 24.11
N VAL A 89 -3.45 -5.71 24.45
CA VAL A 89 -4.19 -4.64 25.13
C VAL A 89 -4.74 -5.20 26.43
N ALA A 90 -4.30 -4.63 27.55
CA ALA A 90 -4.71 -5.03 28.89
C ALA A 90 -4.77 -3.83 29.83
N THR A 91 -5.49 -3.98 30.94
CA THR A 91 -5.70 -2.93 31.93
C THR A 91 -4.47 -2.64 32.76
N GLY A 92 -4.21 -1.35 33.01
CA GLY A 92 -3.17 -0.89 33.93
C GLY A 92 -1.73 -1.21 33.49
N VAL A 93 -1.51 -1.58 32.23
CA VAL A 93 -0.19 -1.89 31.66
C VAL A 93 -0.02 -1.21 30.30
N ASP A 94 1.22 -0.93 29.95
CA ASP A 94 1.56 -0.46 28.61
C ASP A 94 1.17 -1.53 27.58
N SER A 95 0.45 -1.08 26.57
CA SER A 95 -0.23 -1.90 25.57
C SER A 95 0.16 -1.43 24.18
N ASN A 96 0.02 -2.30 23.19
CA ASN A 96 0.26 -1.95 21.80
C ASN A 96 -0.70 -2.61 20.83
N ILE A 97 -0.90 -1.93 19.70
CA ILE A 97 -1.68 -2.39 18.57
C ILE A 97 -0.82 -2.21 17.33
N ILE A 98 -0.50 -3.33 16.67
CA ILE A 98 0.40 -3.35 15.51
C ILE A 98 -0.36 -3.89 14.30
N PHE A 99 -0.31 -3.14 13.20
CA PHE A 99 -0.68 -3.64 11.89
C PHE A 99 0.56 -3.84 11.02
N THR A 100 0.73 -5.04 10.49
CA THR A 100 1.84 -5.39 9.59
C THR A 100 1.29 -5.53 8.17
N GLY A 101 1.41 -4.47 7.38
CA GLY A 101 1.12 -4.53 5.95
C GLY A 101 2.31 -5.07 5.15
N ASP A 102 2.14 -5.15 3.83
CA ASP A 102 3.19 -5.66 2.93
C ASP A 102 4.43 -4.75 2.87
N LYS A 103 4.24 -3.45 3.15
CA LYS A 103 5.27 -2.41 3.01
C LYS A 103 5.55 -1.63 4.28
N CYS A 104 4.51 -1.37 5.08
CA CYS A 104 4.62 -0.59 6.30
C CYS A 104 4.08 -1.37 7.49
N ILE A 105 4.75 -1.18 8.62
CA ILE A 105 4.32 -1.61 9.94
C ILE A 105 3.94 -0.35 10.70
N VAL A 106 2.72 -0.30 11.23
CA VAL A 106 2.27 0.81 12.07
C VAL A 106 1.89 0.28 13.44
N GLU A 107 2.37 0.96 14.47
CA GLU A 107 2.15 0.61 15.87
C GLU A 107 1.53 1.80 16.62
N ALA A 108 0.45 1.55 17.35
CA ALA A 108 0.01 2.42 18.42
C ALA A 108 0.53 1.86 19.74
N THR A 109 1.29 2.66 20.47
CA THR A 109 1.64 2.39 21.87
C THR A 109 0.66 3.16 22.76
N ILE A 110 -0.02 2.44 23.64
CA ILE A 110 -0.94 3.00 24.64
C ILE A 110 -0.30 2.77 26.00
N LEU A 111 0.14 3.83 26.68
CA LEU A 111 0.71 3.69 28.02
C LEU A 111 -0.40 3.45 29.05
N ALA A 112 -0.02 2.92 30.21
CA ALA A 112 -0.94 2.63 31.31
C ALA A 112 -1.76 3.86 31.79
N ASP A 113 -1.27 5.08 31.53
CA ASP A 113 -1.96 6.34 31.83
C ASP A 113 -3.00 6.74 30.77
N GLY A 114 -3.13 5.96 29.69
CA GLY A 114 -4.03 6.20 28.56
C GLY A 114 -3.46 7.11 27.48
N SER A 115 -2.22 7.60 27.62
CA SER A 115 -1.55 8.34 26.55
C SER A 115 -1.25 7.41 25.38
N VAL A 116 -1.36 7.96 24.17
CA VAL A 116 -1.21 7.23 22.93
C VAL A 116 -0.08 7.86 22.12
N SER A 117 0.84 7.02 21.64
CA SER A 117 1.85 7.39 20.67
C SER A 117 1.75 6.46 19.46
N TYR A 118 2.15 6.96 18.29
CA TYR A 118 2.14 6.20 17.05
C TYR A 118 3.55 6.14 16.48
N GLY A 119 3.91 4.98 15.95
CA GLY A 119 5.13 4.76 15.17
C GLY A 119 4.79 4.08 13.85
N ALA A 120 5.56 4.40 12.82
CA ALA A 120 5.49 3.72 11.53
C ALA A 120 6.90 3.39 11.05
N THR A 121 7.08 2.19 10.51
CA THR A 121 8.34 1.70 9.96
C THR A 121 8.07 0.97 8.66
N GLY A 122 9.08 0.86 7.82
CA GLY A 122 9.05 0.01 6.64
C GLY A 122 9.28 -1.45 7.04
N VAL A 123 8.70 -2.37 6.27
CA VAL A 123 9.11 -3.79 6.32
C VAL A 123 10.58 -3.93 5.87
N ASP A 124 11.02 -3.04 4.98
CA ASP A 124 12.43 -2.75 4.70
C ASP A 124 12.79 -1.38 5.27
N SER A 125 13.93 -1.28 5.93
CA SER A 125 14.47 -0.04 6.50
C SER A 125 14.62 1.10 5.48
N THR A 126 14.71 0.80 4.18
CA THR A 126 14.74 1.84 3.14
C THR A 126 13.41 2.59 3.00
N ASP A 127 12.32 1.96 3.41
CA ASP A 127 10.94 2.45 3.26
C ASP A 127 10.47 3.20 4.54
N ASP A 128 11.27 3.25 5.61
CA ASP A 128 10.92 3.83 6.93
C ASP A 128 10.38 5.26 6.85
N ALA A 129 11.10 6.14 6.16
CA ALA A 129 10.71 7.54 6.03
C ALA A 129 9.38 7.70 5.26
N LEU A 130 9.21 6.93 4.18
CA LEU A 130 8.02 6.96 3.33
C LEU A 130 6.80 6.39 4.06
N CYS A 131 6.99 5.34 4.87
CA CYS A 131 5.95 4.79 5.72
C CYS A 131 5.53 5.76 6.84
N THR A 132 6.50 6.48 7.42
CA THR A 132 6.25 7.50 8.45
C THR A 132 5.43 8.66 7.87
N GLU A 133 5.88 9.22 6.74
CA GLU A 133 5.15 10.27 6.02
C GLU A 133 3.76 9.79 5.59
N GLY A 134 3.68 8.57 5.05
CA GLY A 134 2.42 7.97 4.61
C GLY A 134 1.41 7.74 5.73
N ALA A 135 1.89 7.40 6.93
CA ALA A 135 1.06 7.27 8.13
C ALA A 135 0.64 8.63 8.72
N GLY A 136 1.26 9.73 8.27
CA GLY A 136 0.99 11.09 8.76
C GLY A 136 1.67 11.42 10.09
N LEU A 137 2.85 10.82 10.34
CA LEU A 137 3.65 10.99 11.55
C LEU A 137 4.87 11.89 11.32
#